data_AF-A0AB33ZEC9-F1
#
_entry.id   AF-A0AB33ZEC9-F1
#
_cell.length_a   1.000
_cell.length_b   1.000
_cell.length_c   1.000
_cell.angle_alpha   90.00
_cell.angle_beta   90.00
_cell.angle_gamma   90.00
#
_symmetry.space_group_name_H-M   'P 1'
#
loop_
_entity.id
_entity.type
_entity.pdbx_description
1 polymer ?
#
loop_
_entity_poly.entity_id
_entity_poly.type
_entity_poly.pdbx_seq_one_letter_code
_entity_poly.pdbx_strand_id
1 'polypeptide(L)' 'MEEVERVAHEKYKIIKEQMKNADNETIAILMAINSLSTQLEREIQVEDMEKELATLRAKQLEQLKVKATATNDDEDDA' A
#
# COMPACT_ATOMS: atom_id res chain seq x y z
N MET A 1 1.08 -7.82 21.20
CA MET A 1 -0.06 -7.02 21.72
C MET A 1 0.44 -5.71 22.33
N GLU A 2 1.54 -5.72 23.08
CA GLU A 2 2.14 -4.52 23.70
C GLU A 2 2.44 -3.36 22.73
N GLU A 3 2.92 -3.63 21.51
CA GLU A 3 3.34 -2.55 20.61
C GLU A 3 2.16 -1.70 20.10
N VAL A 4 1.02 -2.33 19.82
CA VAL A 4 -0.19 -1.61 19.38
C VAL A 4 -0.74 -0.76 20.52
N GLU A 5 -0.74 -1.31 21.73
CA GLU A 5 -1.19 -0.60 22.94
C GLU A 5 -0.26 0.57 23.28
N ARG A 6 1.06 0.37 23.22
CA ARG A 6 2.07 1.42 23.41
C ARG A 6 1.87 2.56 22.43
N VAL A 7 1.76 2.26 21.14
CA VAL A 7 1.56 3.27 20.08
C VAL A 7 0.23 4.00 20.27
N ALA A 8 -0.84 3.29 20.62
CA ALA A 8 -2.13 3.93 20.92
C ALA A 8 -2.01 4.89 22.11
N HIS A 9 -1.32 4.49 23.17
CA HIS A 9 -1.14 5.30 24.37
C HIS A 9 -0.26 6.54 24.12
N GLU A 10 0.81 6.40 23.34
CA GLU A 10 1.64 7.53 22.91
C GLU A 10 0.85 8.52 22.06
N LYS A 11 0.09 8.05 21.06
CA LYS A 11 -0.76 8.90 20.23
C LYS A 11 -1.85 9.60 21.04
N TYR A 12 -2.47 8.90 21.98
CA TYR A 12 -3.46 9.49 22.88
C TYR A 12 -2.88 10.66 23.68
N LYS A 13 -1.69 10.48 24.27
CA LYS A 13 -1.01 11.55 25.04
C LYS A 13 -0.75 12.79 24.18
N ILE A 14 -0.20 12.60 22.99
CA ILE A 14 0.09 13.69 22.05
C ILE A 14 -1.19 14.46 21.70
N ILE A 15 -2.27 13.74 21.36
CA ILE A 15 -3.55 14.36 21.00
C ILE A 15 -4.16 15.10 22.20
N LYS A 16 -4.09 14.53 23.41
CA LYS A 16 -4.62 15.17 24.63
C LYS A 16 -3.86 16.45 24.98
N GLU A 17 -2.55 16.49 24.77
CA GLU A 17 -1.73 17.68 24.97
C GLU A 17 -2.09 18.82 23.99
N GLN A 18 -2.39 18.46 22.74
CA GLN A 18 -2.80 19.40 21.70
C GLN A 18 -4.27 19.85 21.86
N MET A 19 -5.14 18.94 22.29
CA MET A 19 -6.59 19.15 22.44
C MET A 19 -7.01 19.09 23.92
N LYS A 20 -6.45 20.00 24.74
CA LYS A 20 -6.62 19.99 26.21
C LYS A 20 -8.08 19.96 26.68
N ASN A 21 -8.99 20.55 25.91
CA ASN A 21 -10.42 20.65 26.24
C ASN A 21 -11.29 19.56 25.60
N ALA A 22 -10.73 18.71 24.74
CA ALA A 22 -11.50 17.63 24.12
C ALA A 22 -11.79 16.54 25.15
N ASP A 23 -13.03 16.08 25.17
CA ASP A 23 -13.42 14.90 25.92
C ASP A 23 -12.77 13.63 25.34
N ASN A 24 -12.82 12.54 26.10
CA ASN A 24 -12.14 11.32 25.72
C ASN A 24 -12.83 10.59 24.55
N GLU A 25 -14.13 10.78 24.35
CA GLU A 25 -14.87 10.17 23.23
C GLU A 25 -14.44 10.83 21.91
N THR A 26 -14.35 12.16 21.89
CA THR A 26 -13.84 12.94 20.77
C THR A 26 -12.42 12.50 20.39
N ILE A 27 -11.55 12.30 21.38
CA ILE A 27 -10.18 11.82 21.13
C ILE A 27 -10.16 10.39 20.59
N ALA A 28 -10.99 9.51 21.14
CA ALA A 28 -11.10 8.13 20.67
C ALA A 28 -11.60 8.05 19.23
N ILE A 29 -12.62 8.85 18.88
CA ILE A 29 -13.13 8.97 17.50
C ILE A 29 -12.03 9.47 16.57
N LEU A 30 -11.29 10.52 16.95
CA LEU A 30 -10.19 11.04 16.15
C LEU A 30 -9.06 10.00 15.96
N MET A 31 -8.72 9.25 17.00
CA MET A 31 -7.74 8.17 16.91
C MET A 31 -8.20 7.05 15.96
N ALA A 32 -9.48 6.69 16.01
CA ALA A 32 -10.07 5.71 15.11
C ALA A 32 -10.03 6.20 13.65
N ILE A 33 -10.49 7.43 13.41
CA ILE A 33 -10.46 8.05 12.07
C ILE A 33 -9.03 8.07 11.53
N ASN A 34 -8.07 8.60 12.29
CA ASN A 34 -6.68 8.68 11.85
C ASN A 34 -6.09 7.30 11.54
N SER A 35 -6.40 6.29 12.34
CA SER A 35 -5.93 4.92 12.12
C SER A 35 -6.52 4.34 10.83
N LEU A 36 -7.83 4.52 10.61
CA LEU A 36 -8.51 4.07 9.40
C LEU A 36 -8.04 4.83 8.15
N SER A 37 -7.78 6.14 8.25
CA SER A 37 -7.24 6.93 7.15
C SER A 37 -5.84 6.47 6.74
N THR A 38 -4.94 6.24 7.70
CA THR A 38 -3.60 5.69 7.40
C THR A 38 -3.70 4.28 6.81
N GLN A 39 -4.64 3.47 7.27
CA GLN A 39 -4.86 2.13 6.71
C GLN A 39 -5.32 2.21 5.26
N LEU A 40 -6.32 3.05 4.97
CA LEU A 40 -6.84 3.23 3.62
C LEU A 40 -5.76 3.72 2.65
N GLU A 41 -4.93 4.67 3.07
CA GLU A 41 -3.82 5.19 2.24
C GLU A 41 -2.81 4.08 1.88
N ARG A 42 -2.50 3.18 2.81
CA ARG A 42 -1.64 2.02 2.53
C ARG A 42 -2.28 1.04 1.57
N GLU A 43 -3.58 0.79 1.71
CA GLU A 43 -4.32 -0.12 0.83
C GLU A 43 -4.33 0.41 -0.62
N ILE A 44 -4.56 1.71 -0.80
CA ILE A 44 -4.49 2.36 -2.13
C ILE A 44 -3.09 2.22 -2.74
N GLN A 45 -2.03 2.50 -1.97
CA GLN A 45 -0.65 2.37 -2.45
C GLN A 45 -0.29 0.93 -2.86
N VAL A 46 -0.78 -0.06 -2.10
CA VAL A 46 -0.59 -1.48 -2.45
C VAL A 46 -1.34 -1.81 -3.73
N GLU A 47 -2.58 -1.37 -3.88
CA GLU A 47 -3.37 -1.59 -5.09
C GLU A 47 -2.69 -1.01 -6.34
N ASP A 48 -2.15 0.22 -6.23
CA ASP A 48 -1.43 0.86 -7.33
C ASP A 48 -0.13 0.11 -7.69
N MET A 49 0.62 -0.34 -6.69
CA MET A 49 1.81 -1.17 -6.89
C MET A 49 1.48 -2.50 -7.56
N GLU A 50 0.37 -3.15 -7.19
CA GLU A 50 -0.08 -4.39 -7.81
C GLU A 50 -0.46 -4.19 -9.29
N LYS A 51 -1.14 -3.08 -9.61
CA LYS A 51 -1.48 -2.72 -11.01
C LYS A 51 -0.23 -2.47 -11.84
N GLU A 52 0.75 -1.75 -11.30
CA GLU A 52 2.02 -1.50 -11.99
C GLU A 52 2.79 -2.80 -12.23
N LEU A 53 2.88 -3.66 -11.21
CA LEU A 53 3.53 -4.97 -11.32
C LEU A 53 2.86 -5.87 -12.36
N ALA A 54 1.52 -5.90 -12.40
CA ALA A 54 0.78 -6.65 -13.41
C ALA A 54 1.09 -6.15 -14.82
N THR A 55 1.16 -4.83 -15.00
CA THR A 55 1.50 -4.19 -16.28
C THR A 55 2.91 -4.54 -16.73
N LEU A 56 3.89 -4.50 -15.80
CA LEU A 56 5.27 -4.87 -16.09
C LEU A 56 5.40 -6.35 -16.48
N ARG A 57 4.72 -7.25 -15.76
CA ARG A 57 4.69 -8.68 -16.09
C ARG A 57 4.10 -8.94 -17.48
N ALA A 58 3.00 -8.27 -17.82
CA ALA A 58 2.38 -8.40 -19.14
C ALA A 58 3.34 -7.95 -20.26
N LYS A 59 4.01 -6.80 -20.09
CA LYS A 59 5.01 -6.31 -21.05
C LYS A 59 6.19 -7.26 -21.22
N GLN A 60 6.72 -7.81 -20.12
CA GLN A 60 7.82 -8.77 -20.18
C GLN A 60 7.43 -10.07 -20.90
N LEU A 61 6.24 -10.60 -20.63
CA LEU A 61 5.73 -11.78 -21.33
C LEU A 61 5.59 -11.54 -22.82
N GLU A 62 5.10 -10.36 -23.22
CA GLU A 62 4.97 -10.00 -24.63
C GLU A 62 6.35 -9.90 -25.31
N GLN A 63 7.34 -9.27 -24.66
CA GLN A 63 8.71 -9.21 -25.18
C GLN A 63 9.33 -10.60 -25.34
N LEU A 64 9.10 -11.51 -24.40
CA LEU A 64 9.58 -12.89 -24.48
C LEU A 64 8.93 -13.65 -25.64
N LYS A 65 7.63 -13.46 -25.88
CA LYS A 65 6.92 -14.05 -27.03
C LYS A 65 7.49 -13.54 -28.34
N VAL A 66 7.63 -12.22 -28.50
CA VAL A 66 8.19 -11.61 -29.71
C VAL A 66 9.60 -12.12 -29.97
N LYS A 67 10.43 -12.24 -28.93
CA LYS A 67 11.78 -12.79 -29.07
C LYS A 67 11.76 -14.24 -29.50
N ALA A 68 10.90 -15.07 -28.93
CA ALA A 68 10.76 -16.48 -29.28
C ALA A 68 10.26 -16.68 -30.72
N THR A 69 9.31 -15.87 -31.19
CA THR A 69 8.84 -15.94 -32.59
C THR A 69 9.93 -15.49 -33.56
N ALA A 70 10.68 -14.44 -33.22
CA ALA A 70 11.78 -13.97 -34.06
C ALA A 70 12.97 -14.93 -34.15
N THR A 71 13.14 -15.85 -33.18
CA THR A 71 14.22 -16.87 -33.26
C THR A 71 13.83 -18.09 -34.08
N ASN A 72 12.53 -18.35 -34.26
CA ASN A 72 12.06 -19.49 -35.05
C ASN A 72 12.09 -19.17 -36.56
N ASP A 73 11.88 -17.91 -36.94
CA ASP A 73 11.91 -17.50 -38.35
C ASP A 73 13.33 -17.56 -38.96
N ASP A 74 14.39 -17.52 -38.14
CA ASP A 74 15.79 -17.61 -38.59
C ASP A 74 16.28 -19.07 -38.78
N GLU A 75 15.58 -20.08 -38.25
CA GLU A 75 15.96 -21.51 -38.39
C GLU A 75 15.25 -22.21 -39.57
N ASP A 76 14.15 -21.67 -40.09
CA ASP A 76 13.40 -22.24 -41.22
C ASP A 76 13.91 -21.78 -42.61
N ASP A 77 14.88 -20.85 -42.67
CA ASP A 77 15.46 -20.29 -43.90
C ASP A 77 16.89 -20.81 -44.23
N ALA A 78 17.36 -21.90 -43.59
CA ALA A 78 18.71 -22.49 -43.78
C ALA A 78 18.75 -23.86 -44.48
#